data_AF-W9RHE9-F1
#
_entry.id   AF-W9RHE9-F1
#
_cell.length_a   1.000
_cell.length_b   1.000
_cell.length_c   1.000
_cell.angle_alpha   90.00
_cell.angle_beta   90.00
_cell.angle_gamma   90.00
#
_symmetry.space_group_name_H-M   'P 1'
#
loop_
_entity.id
_entity.type
_entity.pdbx_description
1 polymer ?
#
loop_
_entity_poly.entity_id
_entity_poly.type
_entity_poly.pdbx_seq_one_letter_code
_entity_poly.pdbx_strand_id
1 'polypeptide(L)'
;MIPHEGDQFFQARLIGKILKAGVEVERDEEDGFFTRESVCKAIKTVMEEENYNNTAEVGRENRANRVKLRELPFHKDLESSYI
;
A
#
# COMPACT_ATOMS: atom_id res chain seq x y z
N MET A 1 0.93 3.75 -4.42
CA MET A 1 -0.33 3.58 -5.16
C MET A 1 -0.63 4.88 -5.84
N ILE A 2 -0.90 4.80 -7.15
CA ILE A 2 -1.13 5.93 -8.03
C ILE A 2 -2.50 5.67 -8.67
N PRO A 3 -3.61 6.00 -7.98
CA PRO A 3 -4.93 5.85 -8.57
C PRO A 3 -5.06 6.80 -9.77
N HIS A 4 -5.73 6.35 -10.83
CA HIS A 4 -5.98 7.15 -12.03
C HIS A 4 -7.45 7.58 -12.06
N GLU A 5 -8.39 6.63 -12.02
CA GLU A 5 -9.81 6.91 -12.24
C GLU A 5 -10.76 6.03 -11.42
N GLY A 6 -11.94 6.58 -11.12
CA GLY A 6 -13.09 5.83 -10.62
C GLY A 6 -12.91 5.19 -9.25
N ASP A 7 -13.17 3.90 -9.16
CA ASP A 7 -13.12 3.14 -7.91
C ASP A 7 -11.68 2.92 -7.40
N GLN A 8 -10.66 3.15 -8.24
CA GLN A 8 -9.25 3.06 -7.86
C GLN A 8 -8.90 3.98 -6.68
N PHE A 9 -9.59 5.11 -6.52
CA PHE A 9 -9.40 6.00 -5.37
C PHE A 9 -9.81 5.33 -4.05
N PHE A 10 -10.93 4.62 -4.05
CA PHE A 10 -11.39 3.86 -2.89
C PHE A 10 -10.49 2.65 -2.63
N GLN A 11 -10.11 1.93 -3.68
CA GLN A 11 -9.18 0.80 -3.57
C GLN A 11 -7.82 1.25 -3.01
N ALA A 12 -7.32 2.42 -3.42
CA ALA A 12 -6.08 2.99 -2.89
C ALA A 12 -6.16 3.25 -1.38
N ARG A 13 -7.26 3.85 -0.93
CA ARG A 13 -7.52 4.08 0.50
C ARG A 13 -7.67 2.78 1.29
N LEU A 14 -8.36 1.80 0.72
CA LEU A 14 -8.52 0.49 1.34
C LEU A 14 -7.16 -0.21 1.53
N ILE A 15 -6.37 -0.32 0.47
CA ILE A 15 -5.07 -1.01 0.50
C ILE A 15 -4.04 -0.24 1.34
N GLY A 16 -4.04 1.10 1.24
CA GLY A 16 -3.08 1.96 1.90
C GLY A 16 -3.35 2.18 3.39
N LYS A 17 -4.60 2.52 3.75
CA LYS A 17 -4.93 2.95 5.12
C LYS A 17 -5.50 1.84 5.99
N ILE A 18 -6.35 0.99 5.41
CA ILE A 18 -7.06 -0.05 6.17
C ILE A 18 -6.22 -1.32 6.23
N LEU A 19 -5.79 -1.83 5.07
CA LEU A 19 -5.00 -3.06 5.00
C LEU A 19 -3.51 -2.83 5.26
N LYS A 20 -3.06 -1.57 5.17
CA LYS A 20 -1.66 -1.16 5.30
C LYS A 20 -0.71 -2.10 4.53
N ALA A 21 -1.08 -2.38 3.27
CA ALA A 21 -0.37 -3.28 2.37
C ALA A 21 0.11 -2.57 1.10
N GLY A 22 -0.12 -1.25 1.00
CA GLY A 22 0.55 -0.36 0.08
C GLY A 22 0.77 1.03 0.70
N VAL A 23 1.56 1.86 0.02
CA VAL A 23 1.73 3.29 0.37
C VAL A 23 1.05 4.12 -0.71
N GLU A 24 0.14 5.04 -0.34
CA GLU A 24 -0.44 6.03 -1.26
C GLU A 24 0.59 7.12 -1.57
N VAL A 25 0.68 7.52 -2.85
CA VAL A 25 1.56 8.64 -3.22
C VAL A 25 0.81 9.95 -2.99
N GLU A 26 1.45 10.90 -2.31
CA GLU A 26 0.93 12.25 -2.13
C GLU A 26 0.81 12.94 -3.50
N ARG A 27 -0.35 13.56 -3.74
CA ARG A 27 -0.59 14.44 -4.88
C ARG A 27 -0.33 15.87 -4.44
N ASP A 28 0.13 16.67 -5.38
CA ASP A 28 0.21 18.11 -5.19
C ASP A 28 -1.20 18.69 -4.94
N GLU A 29 -1.30 19.65 -4.02
CA GLU A 29 -2.58 20.21 -3.61
C GLU A 29 -3.13 21.21 -4.64
N GLU A 30 -2.29 21.83 -5.46
CA GLU A 30 -2.69 22.84 -6.44
C GLU A 30 -3.14 22.21 -7.75
N ASP A 31 -2.34 21.30 -8.32
CA ASP A 31 -2.58 20.72 -9.65
C ASP A 31 -3.05 19.25 -9.62
N GLY A 32 -2.99 18.59 -8.45
CA GLY A 32 -3.40 17.21 -8.28
C GLY A 32 -2.47 16.17 -8.94
N PHE A 33 -1.33 16.59 -9.48
CA PHE A 33 -0.35 15.71 -10.10
C PHE A 33 0.56 15.04 -9.07
N PHE A 34 1.16 13.94 -9.51
CA PHE A 34 2.21 13.27 -8.74
C PHE A 34 3.56 13.88 -9.11
N THR A 35 4.29 14.37 -8.11
CA THR A 35 5.63 14.91 -8.31
C THR A 35 6.66 13.80 -8.26
N ARG A 36 7.83 14.05 -8.84
CA ARG A 36 8.97 13.12 -8.77
C ARG A 36 9.35 12.85 -7.33
N GLU A 37 9.30 13.89 -6.50
CA GLU A 37 9.65 13.88 -5.08
C GLU A 37 8.67 13.01 -4.29
N SER A 38 7.37 13.14 -4.51
CA SER A 38 6.35 12.34 -3.80
C SER A 38 6.43 10.86 -4.19
N VAL A 39 6.66 10.56 -5.47
CA VAL A 39 6.88 9.19 -5.95
C VAL A 39 8.17 8.60 -5.35
N CYS A 40 9.26 9.36 -5.34
CA CYS A 40 10.53 8.91 -4.78
C CYS A 40 10.42 8.61 -3.28
N LYS A 41 9.72 9.48 -2.53
CA LYS A 41 9.42 9.28 -1.10
C LYS A 41 8.66 7.98 -0.89
N ALA A 42 7.59 7.74 -1.64
CA ALA A 42 6.80 6.51 -1.52
C ALA A 42 7.62 5.24 -1.82
N ILE A 43 8.49 5.28 -2.85
CA ILE A 43 9.39 4.16 -3.16
C ILE A 43 10.34 3.91 -1.99
N LYS A 44 10.98 4.96 -1.46
CA LYS A 44 11.89 4.84 -0.31
C LYS A 44 11.16 4.26 0.91
N THR A 45 9.97 4.76 1.25
CA THR A 45 9.19 4.23 2.38
C THR A 45 8.90 2.73 2.26
N VAL A 46 8.69 2.21 1.05
CA VAL A 46 8.44 0.78 0.84
C VAL A 46 9.73 -0.04 0.82
N MET A 47 10.85 0.54 0.38
CA MET A 47 12.10 -0.18 0.12
C MET A 47 13.16 -0.04 1.22
N GLU A 48 13.09 0.99 2.06
CA GLU A 48 14.07 1.23 3.13
C GLU A 48 14.02 0.09 4.16
N GLU A 49 15.19 -0.47 4.46
CA GLU A 49 15.34 -1.56 5.45
C GLU A 49 16.08 -1.12 6.71
N GLU A 50 16.79 0.02 6.66
CA GLU A 50 17.58 0.53 7.79
C GLU A 50 16.72 1.27 8.83
N ASN A 51 16.88 0.91 10.11
CA ASN A 51 16.13 1.45 11.24
C ASN A 51 16.48 2.90 11.63
N TYR A 52 17.17 3.67 10.78
CA TYR A 52 17.56 5.04 11.13
C TYR A 52 16.36 6.00 11.19
N ASN A 53 15.20 5.61 10.69
CA ASN A 53 13.98 6.42 10.71
C ASN A 53 12.70 5.55 10.82
N ASN A 54 11.57 6.20 11.14
CA ASN A 54 10.24 5.55 11.22
C ASN A 54 9.74 4.99 9.88
N THR A 55 10.39 5.28 8.74
CA THR A 55 9.93 4.81 7.42
C THR A 55 10.23 3.34 7.17
N ALA A 56 11.29 2.80 7.79
CA ALA A 56 11.62 1.37 7.72
C ALA A 56 10.58 0.47 8.42
N GLU A 57 9.91 0.99 9.46
CA GLU A 57 8.78 0.28 10.09
C GLU A 57 7.59 0.17 9.14
N VAL A 58 7.23 1.26 8.47
CA VAL A 58 6.12 1.29 7.49
C VAL A 58 6.37 0.32 6.34
N GLY A 59 7.60 0.28 5.81
CA GLY A 59 7.97 -0.67 4.75
C GLY A 59 7.87 -2.12 5.19
N ARG A 60 8.33 -2.46 6.40
CA ARG A 60 8.22 -3.82 6.96
C ARG A 60 6.77 -4.23 7.22
N GLU A 61 5.96 -3.36 7.83
CA GLU A 61 4.53 -3.60 8.07
C GLU A 61 3.82 -3.87 6.74
N ASN A 62 4.08 -3.04 5.72
CA ASN A 62 3.53 -3.21 4.38
C ASN A 62 3.87 -4.58 3.77
N ARG A 63 5.14 -4.99 3.83
CA ARG A 63 5.57 -6.29 3.30
C ARG A 63 4.91 -7.46 4.05
N ALA A 64 4.85 -7.40 5.38
CA ALA A 64 4.21 -8.42 6.21
C ALA A 64 2.71 -8.54 5.92
N ASN A 65 2.00 -7.41 5.84
CA ASN A 65 0.57 -7.40 5.55
C ASN A 65 0.28 -7.85 4.11
N ARG A 66 1.14 -7.51 3.16
CA ARG A 66 1.02 -7.99 1.78
C ARG A 66 1.19 -9.50 1.67
N VAL A 67 2.06 -10.13 2.49
CA VAL A 67 2.17 -11.59 2.57
C VAL A 67 0.88 -12.20 3.13
N LYS A 68 0.36 -11.67 4.25
CA LYS A 68 -0.92 -12.14 4.82
C LYS A 68 -2.07 -12.03 3.81
N LEU A 69 -2.19 -10.90 3.11
CA LEU A 69 -3.21 -10.69 2.09
C LEU A 69 -3.12 -11.69 0.94
N ARG A 70 -1.89 -12.07 0.55
CA ARG A 70 -1.66 -13.10 -0.47
C ARG A 70 -2.08 -14.50 0.01
N GLU A 71 -1.97 -14.77 1.31
CA GLU A 71 -2.29 -16.07 1.90
C GLU A 71 -3.78 -16.23 2.24
N LEU A 72 -4.52 -15.13 2.46
CA LEU A 72 -5.96 -15.17 2.75
C LEU A 72 -6.81 -16.01 1.77
N PRO A 73 -6.70 -15.86 0.43
CA PRO A 73 -7.49 -16.68 -0.49
C PRO A 73 -7.11 -18.17 -0.47
N PHE A 74 -5.95 -18.54 0.08
CA PHE A 74 -5.52 -19.93 0.23
C PHE A 74 -5.96 -20.57 1.55
N HIS A 75 -6.72 -19.86 2.40
CA HIS A 75 -7.35 -20.50 3.56
C HIS A 75 -8.45 -21.44 3.06
N LYS A 76 -8.21 -22.76 3.22
CA LYS A 76 -9.13 -23.83 2.80
C LYS A 76 -10.57 -23.64 3.30
N ASP A 77 -10.74 -22.92 4.41
CA ASP A 77 -12.03 -22.62 5.01
C ASP A 77 -12.86 -21.61 4.20
N LEU A 78 -12.21 -20.68 3.48
CA LEU A 78 -12.89 -19.71 2.63
C LEU A 78 -13.42 -20.38 1.35
N GLU A 79 -12.61 -21.21 0.69
CA GLU A 79 -13.04 -21.96 -0.51
C GLU A 79 -14.18 -22.92 -0.20
N SER A 80 -14.13 -23.62 0.95
CA SER A 80 -15.19 -24.53 1.36
C SER A 80 -16.50 -23.83 1.78
N SER A 81 -16.48 -22.53 2.07
CA SER A 81 -17.69 -21.78 2.47
C SER A 81 -18.48 -21.21 1.28
N TYR A 82 -17.89 -21.22 0.09
CA TYR A 82 -18.51 -20.73 -1.16
C TYR A 82 -18.98 -21.85 -2.10
N ILE A 83 -18.70 -23.12 -1.78
CA ILE A 83 -19.17 -24.33 -2.49
C ILE A 83 -20.18 -25.06 -1.61
#